data_AF-A0A1G0X4M5-F1
#
_entry.id   AF-A0A1G0X4M5-F1
#
_cell.length_a   1.000
_cell.length_b   1.000
_cell.length_c   1.000
_cell.angle_alpha   90.00
_cell.angle_beta   90.00
_cell.angle_gamma   90.00
#
_symmetry.space_group_name_H-M   'P 1'
#
loop_
_entity.id
_entity.type
_entity.pdbx_description
1 polymer ?
#
loop_
_entity_poly.entity_id
_entity_poly.type
_entity_poly.pdbx_seq_one_letter_code
_entity_poly.pdbx_strand_id
1 'polypeptide(L)'
;MTITGIILAGGKSSRIGQNKALLDLSGKKIIEIIYERISQSCNEIMIISNTPEDYQFMGLKIYKDIFPGLGPLAGIHSGFFIQIPIKILLSPVIFH
;
A
#
# COMPACT_ATOMS: atom_id res chain seq x y z
N MET A 1 3.05 -6.17 21.61
CA MET A 1 1.84 -6.02 20.77
C MET A 1 2.33 -5.87 19.34
N THR A 2 1.89 -6.71 18.39
CA THR A 2 2.44 -6.77 17.02
C THR A 2 1.56 -5.98 16.05
N ILE A 3 2.09 -4.91 15.46
CA ILE A 3 1.34 -4.08 14.50
C ILE A 3 1.79 -4.44 13.08
N THR A 4 0.85 -4.67 12.17
CA THR A 4 1.16 -4.88 10.75
C THR A 4 0.74 -3.68 9.91
N GLY A 5 1.67 -3.18 9.10
CA GLY A 5 1.44 -2.11 8.13
C GLY A 5 1.01 -2.67 6.78
N ILE A 6 0.01 -2.04 6.17
CA ILE A 6 -0.48 -2.43 4.84
C ILE A 6 -0.42 -1.21 3.92
N ILE A 7 0.39 -1.29 2.87
CA ILE A 7 0.51 -0.25 1.85
C ILE A 7 -0.40 -0.60 0.68
N LEU A 8 -1.42 0.21 0.47
CA LEU A 8 -2.34 0.06 -0.65
C LEU A 8 -1.75 0.73 -1.89
N ALA A 9 -1.04 -0.05 -2.70
CA ALA A 9 -0.36 0.40 -3.92
C ALA A 9 -1.15 -0.07 -5.17
N GLY A 10 -2.45 0.20 -5.17
CA GLY A 10 -3.36 -0.20 -6.23
C GLY A 10 -4.52 0.77 -6.40
N GLY A 11 -5.19 0.67 -7.55
CA GLY A 11 -6.36 1.49 -7.91
C GLY A 11 -6.14 2.25 -9.21
N LYS A 12 -7.23 2.42 -9.97
CA LYS A 12 -7.22 3.27 -11.18
C LYS A 12 -7.08 4.73 -10.75
N SER A 13 -5.86 5.26 -10.76
CA SER A 13 -5.67 6.72 -10.83
C SER A 13 -6.04 7.18 -12.24
N SER A 14 -7.31 7.08 -12.62
CA SER A 14 -7.78 7.43 -13.97
C SER A 14 -7.68 8.93 -14.29
N ARG A 15 -7.43 9.79 -13.29
CA ARG A 15 -7.18 11.24 -13.47
C ARG A 15 -5.70 11.62 -13.61
N ILE A 16 -4.77 10.76 -13.20
CA ILE A 16 -3.33 10.95 -13.37
C ILE A 16 -2.85 9.65 -13.98
N GLY A 17 -2.69 9.58 -15.30
CA GLY A 17 -2.40 8.37 -16.08
C GLY A 17 -1.06 7.68 -15.79
N GLN A 18 -0.55 7.77 -14.57
CA GLN A 18 0.68 7.17 -14.08
C GLN A 18 0.43 6.51 -12.71
N ASN A 19 1.20 5.47 -12.40
CA ASN A 19 1.15 4.79 -11.10
C ASN A 19 1.66 5.74 -10.00
N LYS A 20 0.74 6.36 -9.24
CA LYS A 20 1.07 7.35 -8.19
C LYS A 20 2.06 6.82 -7.15
N ALA A 21 1.98 5.55 -6.78
CA ALA A 21 2.88 4.98 -5.77
C ALA A 21 4.34 4.95 -6.25
N LEU A 22 4.56 4.92 -7.57
CA LEU A 22 5.90 4.95 -8.19
C LEU A 22 6.38 6.35 -8.57
N LEU A 23 5.59 7.40 -8.33
CA LEU A 23 6.04 8.77 -8.60
C LEU A 23 7.22 9.12 -7.71
N ASP A 24 8.24 9.72 -8.32
CA ASP A 24 9.39 10.27 -7.63
C ASP A 24 9.04 11.59 -6.96
N LEU A 25 9.33 11.68 -5.67
CA LEU A 25 9.26 12.88 -4.87
C LEU A 25 10.62 13.09 -4.21
N SER A 26 11.37 14.08 -4.71
CA SER A 26 12.71 14.41 -4.21
C SER A 26 13.70 13.24 -4.26
N GLY A 27 13.64 12.42 -5.31
CA GLY A 27 14.54 11.29 -5.53
C GLY A 27 14.18 10.02 -4.76
N LYS A 28 13.01 9.97 -4.13
CA LYS A 28 12.41 8.75 -3.57
C LYS A 28 11.02 8.53 -4.14
N LYS A 29 10.66 7.28 -4.41
CA LYS A 29 9.29 6.93 -4.78
C LYS A 29 8.36 7.12 -3.59
N ILE A 30 7.12 7.54 -3.87
CA ILE A 30 6.10 7.73 -2.81
C ILE A 30 5.94 6.49 -1.92
N ILE A 31 5.97 5.29 -2.51
CA ILE A 31 5.91 4.05 -1.75
C ILE A 31 7.08 3.87 -0.76
N GLU A 32 8.29 4.30 -1.12
CA GLU A 32 9.47 4.26 -0.22
C GLU A 32 9.27 5.20 0.97
N ILE A 33 8.75 6.40 0.71
CA ILE A 33 8.47 7.40 1.75
C ILE A 33 7.41 6.87 2.74
N ILE A 34 6.38 6.19 2.24
CA ILE A 34 5.34 5.60 3.09
C ILE A 34 5.93 4.46 3.93
N TYR A 35 6.68 3.56 3.28
CA TYR A 35 7.37 2.47 3.95
C TYR A 35 8.26 2.98 5.10
N GLU A 36 9.10 3.98 4.84
CA GLU A 36 9.98 4.58 5.85
C GLU A 36 9.19 5.11 7.06
N ARG A 37 8.06 5.80 6.82
CA ARG A 37 7.23 6.35 7.91
C ARG A 37 6.56 5.28 8.75
N ILE A 38 6.05 4.21 8.14
CA ILE A 38 5.30 3.19 8.88
C ILE A 38 6.21 2.09 9.47
N SER A 39 7.41 1.89 8.92
CA SER A 39 8.40 0.90 9.39
C SER A 39 8.81 1.08 10.84
N GLN A 40 8.77 2.31 11.35
CA GLN A 40 9.11 2.61 12.74
C GLN A 40 8.03 2.15 13.73
N SER A 41 6.80 1.92 13.25
CA SER A 41 5.62 1.61 14.08
C SER A 41 5.03 0.23 13.81
N CYS A 42 5.52 -0.47 12.78
CA CYS A 42 4.99 -1.78 12.35
C CYS A 42 6.08 -2.85 12.44
N ASN A 43 5.71 -4.04 12.92
CA ASN A 43 6.58 -5.21 13.00
C ASN A 43 6.66 -5.97 11.67
N GLU A 44 5.59 -5.92 10.88
CA GLU A 44 5.51 -6.50 9.54
C GLU A 44 4.90 -5.46 8.61
N ILE A 45 5.33 -5.44 7.34
CA ILE A 45 4.74 -4.59 6.30
C ILE A 45 4.50 -5.42 5.05
N MET A 46 3.34 -5.23 4.45
CA MET A 46 2.98 -5.82 3.16
C MET A 46 2.40 -4.78 2.21
N ILE A 47 2.44 -5.08 0.92
CA ILE A 47 1.88 -4.26 -0.15
C ILE A 47 0.66 -4.98 -0.72
N ILE A 48 -0.44 -4.26 -0.94
CA ILE A 48 -1.58 -4.76 -1.72
C ILE A 48 -1.59 -4.04 -3.07
N SER A 49 -1.42 -4.79 -4.15
CA SER A 49 -1.42 -4.27 -5.51
C SER A 49 -1.88 -5.30 -6.55
N ASN A 50 -2.51 -4.81 -7.62
CA ASN A 50 -2.86 -5.64 -8.78
C ASN A 50 -1.74 -5.71 -9.83
N THR A 51 -0.65 -4.95 -9.66
CA THR A 51 0.57 -4.98 -10.50
C THR A 51 1.79 -5.30 -9.62
N PRO A 52 1.89 -6.51 -9.03
CA PRO A 52 2.98 -6.85 -8.10
C PRO A 52 4.39 -6.67 -8.68
N GLU A 53 4.55 -6.84 -9.99
CA GLU A 53 5.79 -6.60 -10.73
C GLU A 53 6.35 -5.18 -10.54
N ASP A 54 5.47 -4.17 -10.38
CA ASP A 54 5.85 -2.77 -10.18
C ASP A 54 6.60 -2.54 -8.87
N TYR A 55 6.43 -3.44 -7.89
CA TYR A 55 6.86 -3.24 -6.50
C TYR A 55 7.87 -4.29 -6.01
N GLN A 56 8.33 -5.20 -6.87
CA GLN A 56 9.30 -6.24 -6.47
C GLN A 56 10.59 -5.66 -5.87
N PHE A 57 11.00 -4.47 -6.32
CA PHE A 57 12.16 -3.76 -5.81
C PHE A 57 12.09 -3.41 -4.30
N MET A 58 10.90 -3.46 -3.71
CA MET A 58 10.70 -3.23 -2.26
C MET A 58 11.16 -4.39 -1.39
N GLY A 59 11.26 -5.61 -1.93
CA GLY A 59 11.54 -6.81 -1.14
C GLY A 59 10.47 -7.16 -0.09
N LEU A 60 9.27 -6.55 -0.17
CA LEU A 60 8.16 -6.79 0.74
C LEU A 60 7.23 -7.88 0.21
N LYS A 61 6.42 -8.47 1.10
CA LYS A 61 5.32 -9.37 0.67
C LYS A 61 4.28 -8.55 -0.10
N ILE A 62 3.91 -9.01 -1.29
CA ILE A 62 2.93 -8.36 -2.15
C ILE A 62 1.73 -9.28 -2.33
N TYR A 63 0.53 -8.79 -2.03
CA TYR A 63 -0.74 -9.48 -2.22
C TYR A 63 -1.59 -8.75 -3.24
N LYS A 64 -2.46 -9.49 -3.93
CA LYS A 64 -3.45 -8.88 -4.82
C LYS A 64 -4.64 -8.35 -4.03
N ASP A 65 -5.25 -7.29 -4.54
CA ASP A 65 -6.49 -6.76 -3.96
C ASP A 65 -7.62 -7.78 -4.19
N ILE A 66 -8.35 -8.14 -3.13
CA ILE A 66 -9.47 -9.09 -3.19
C ILE A 66 -10.69 -8.43 -3.86
N PHE A 67 -10.83 -7.10 -3.73
CA PHE A 67 -11.94 -6.33 -4.29
C PHE A 67 -11.43 -5.20 -5.20
N PRO A 68 -10.87 -5.55 -6.36
CA PRO A 68 -10.20 -4.58 -7.23
C PRO A 68 -11.14 -3.48 -7.70
N GLY A 69 -10.70 -2.22 -7.57
CA GLY A 69 -11.35 -1.08 -8.22
C GLY A 69 -12.46 -0.38 -7.43
N LEU A 70 -12.72 -0.78 -6.19
CA LEU A 70 -13.72 -0.16 -5.31
C LEU A 70 -13.13 0.99 -4.44
N GLY A 71 -11.96 1.50 -4.81
CA GLY A 71 -11.29 2.63 -4.15
C GLY A 71 -10.53 2.25 -2.86
N PRO A 72 -10.05 3.24 -2.10
CA PRO A 72 -9.20 3.00 -0.92
C PRO A 72 -9.83 2.10 0.14
N LEU A 73 -11.15 2.20 0.33
CA LEU A 73 -11.92 1.37 1.27
C LEU A 73 -11.87 -0.13 0.95
N ALA A 74 -11.74 -0.49 -0.33
CA ALA A 74 -11.64 -1.88 -0.75
C ALA A 74 -10.25 -2.46 -0.47
N GLY A 75 -9.19 -1.68 -0.69
CA GLY A 75 -7.85 -2.06 -0.27
C GLY A 75 -7.75 -2.20 1.25
N ILE A 76 -8.45 -1.34 2.01
CA ILE A 76 -8.57 -1.46 3.47
C ILE A 76 -9.24 -2.80 3.84
N HIS A 77 -10.38 -3.13 3.21
CA HIS A 77 -11.09 -4.39 3.45
C HIS A 77 -10.24 -5.62 3.09
N SER A 78 -9.49 -5.59 1.98
CA SER A 78 -8.55 -6.65 1.61
C SER A 78 -7.45 -6.82 2.66
N GLY A 79 -6.93 -5.71 3.22
CA GLY A 79 -5.98 -5.76 4.33
C GLY A 79 -6.57 -6.38 5.60
N PHE A 80 -7.81 -6.07 5.94
CA PHE A 80 -8.54 -6.69 7.06
C PHE A 80 -8.82 -8.18 6.84
N PHE A 81 -9.16 -8.59 5.62
CA PHE A 81 -9.49 -9.99 5.31
C PHE A 81 -8.24 -10.89 5.31
N ILE A 82 -7.10 -10.37 4.86
CA ILE A 82 -5.83 -11.10 4.81
C ILE A 82 -5.23 -11.30 6.22
N GLN A 83 -5.56 -10.42 7.17
CA GLN A 83 -5.00 -10.45 8.52
C GLN A 83 -6.06 -10.27 9.61
N ILE A 84 -6.37 -11.37 10.33
CA ILE A 84 -7.13 -11.33 11.58
C ILE A 84 -6.20 -11.91 12.67
N PRO A 85 -5.95 -11.27 13.84
CA PRO A 85 -6.52 -10.03 14.39
C PRO A 85 -5.46 -9.09 15.03
N ILE A 86 -4.97 -8.01 14.38
CA ILE A 86 -4.38 -6.86 15.14
C ILE A 86 -4.61 -5.53 14.37
N LYS A 87 -4.71 -4.42 15.13
CA LYS A 87 -4.83 -3.01 14.69
C LYS A 87 -4.00 -2.70 13.44
N ILE A 88 -4.67 -2.25 12.39
CA ILE A 88 -4.08 -1.86 11.09
C ILE A 88 -3.94 -0.33 11.03
N LEU A 89 -2.75 0.16 10.71
CA LEU A 89 -2.52 1.57 10.39
C LEU A 89 -2.58 1.76 8.87
N LEU A 90 -3.55 2.55 8.41
CA LEU A 90 -3.84 2.75 6.99
C LEU A 90 -3.48 4.18 6.60
N SER A 91 -2.55 4.33 5.65
CA SER A 91 -2.16 5.63 5.09
C SER A 91 -2.61 5.71 3.63
N PRO A 92 -3.75 6.36 3.31
CA PRO A 92 -4.17 6.58 1.94
C PRO A 92 -3.32 7.67 1.28
N VAL A 93 -2.83 7.41 0.06
CA VAL A 93 -2.16 8.43 -0.77
C VAL A 93 -3.22 9.26 -1.49
N ILE A 94 -3.76 10.28 -0.81
CA ILE A 94 -4.73 11.21 -1.39
C ILE A 94 -4.17 12.63 -1.24
N PHE A 95 -3.87 13.29 -2.36
CA PHE A 95 -3.68 14.75 -2.43
C PHE A 95 -4.81 15.33 -3.28
N HIS A 96 -5.38 16.46 -2.82
CA HIS A 96 -6.35 17.27 -3.56
C HIS A 96 -5.69 17.88 -4.79
#